data_AF-A0A6M3JIQ6-F1
#
_entry.id   AF-A0A6M3JIQ6-F1
#
_cell.length_a   1.000
_cell.length_b   1.000
_cell.length_c   1.000
_cell.angle_alpha   90.00
_cell.angle_beta   90.00
_cell.angle_gamma   90.00
#
_symmetry.space_group_name_H-M   'P 1'
#
loop_
_entity.id
_entity.type
_entity.pdbx_description
1 polymer ?
#
loop_
_entity_poly.entity_id
_entity_poly.type
_entity_poly.pdbx_seq_one_letter_code
_entity_poly.pdbx_strand_id
1 'polypeptide(L)'
;SVWDSVGASVGASVWDSVRAYMGSLFPGIKKWKYIEHKPGEYPFQSSVDLWKVGLVPSYDGKIWRIHGGEKAGVLYEIALAYGA
;
A
#
# COMPACT_ATOMS: atom_id res chain seq x y z
N SER A 1 21.34 0.73 -10.97
CA SER A 1 21.72 1.83 -10.06
C SER A 1 20.81 1.79 -8.84
N VAL A 2 21.27 2.15 -7.63
CA VAL A 2 20.41 2.25 -6.44
C VAL A 2 19.18 3.14 -6.71
N TRP A 3 19.35 4.20 -7.52
CA TRP A 3 18.29 5.10 -7.96
C TRP A 3 17.17 4.44 -8.78
N ASP A 4 17.48 3.45 -9.64
CA ASP A 4 16.46 2.74 -10.43
C ASP A 4 15.63 1.80 -9.55
N SER A 5 16.28 1.17 -8.56
CA SER A 5 15.64 0.24 -7.63
C SER A 5 14.84 0.95 -6.54
N VAL A 6 15.35 2.06 -6.01
CA VAL A 6 14.64 2.92 -5.04
C VAL A 6 13.49 3.64 -5.75
N GLY A 7 13.70 4.16 -6.96
CA GLY A 7 12.62 4.75 -7.78
C GLY A 7 11.51 3.76 -8.12
N ALA A 8 11.85 2.50 -8.42
CA ALA A 8 10.86 1.46 -8.71
C ALA A 8 10.08 0.99 -7.47
N SER A 9 10.74 0.80 -6.33
CA SER A 9 10.12 0.25 -5.10
C SER A 9 9.35 1.32 -4.30
N VAL A 10 9.92 2.51 -4.13
CA VAL A 10 9.24 3.67 -3.55
C VAL A 10 8.16 4.17 -4.51
N GLY A 11 8.43 4.16 -5.83
CA GLY A 11 7.44 4.52 -6.83
C GLY A 11 6.23 3.60 -6.83
N ALA A 12 6.39 2.29 -6.98
CA ALA A 12 5.24 1.39 -7.12
C ALA A 12 4.37 1.34 -5.87
N SER A 13 4.97 1.05 -4.70
CA SER A 13 4.18 0.79 -3.48
C SER A 13 3.58 2.05 -2.84
N VAL A 14 4.30 3.19 -2.86
CA VAL A 14 3.74 4.46 -2.37
C VAL A 14 2.63 4.93 -3.31
N TRP A 15 2.81 4.87 -4.63
CA TRP A 15 1.75 5.25 -5.58
C TRP A 15 0.52 4.35 -5.48
N ASP A 16 0.69 3.06 -5.21
CA ASP A 16 -0.43 2.15 -4.99
C ASP A 16 -1.22 2.55 -3.73
N SER A 17 -0.52 2.92 -2.66
CA SER A 17 -1.16 3.40 -1.42
C SER A 17 -1.89 4.75 -1.63
N VAL A 18 -1.30 5.67 -2.40
CA VAL A 18 -1.92 6.97 -2.77
C VAL A 18 -3.14 6.74 -3.65
N ARG A 19 -3.05 5.85 -4.64
CA ARG A 19 -4.17 5.50 -5.52
C ARG A 19 -5.30 4.85 -4.74
N ALA A 20 -5.00 4.01 -3.75
CA ALA A 20 -5.97 3.43 -2.83
C ALA A 20 -6.66 4.52 -1.99
N TYR A 21 -5.92 5.49 -1.47
CA TYR A 21 -6.55 6.61 -0.78
C TYR A 21 -7.45 7.44 -1.71
N MET A 22 -6.95 7.82 -2.89
CA MET A 22 -7.72 8.57 -3.88
C MET A 22 -8.98 7.84 -4.34
N GLY A 23 -8.92 6.51 -4.52
CA GLY A 23 -10.07 5.73 -4.93
C GLY A 23 -11.20 5.72 -3.90
N SER A 24 -10.90 5.91 -2.61
CA SER A 24 -11.91 6.05 -1.55
C SER A 24 -12.78 7.31 -1.70
N LEU A 25 -12.31 8.30 -2.46
CA LEU A 25 -13.06 9.54 -2.76
C LEU A 25 -14.19 9.32 -3.77
N PHE A 26 -14.29 8.13 -4.37
CA PHE A 26 -15.28 7.79 -5.39
C PHE A 26 -16.20 6.64 -4.94
N PRO A 27 -17.06 6.84 -3.91
CA PRO A 27 -17.90 5.78 -3.33
C PRO A 27 -18.97 5.22 -4.30
N GLY A 28 -19.19 5.89 -5.43
CA GLY A 28 -20.07 5.44 -6.51
C GLY A 28 -19.48 4.31 -7.37
N ILE A 29 -18.17 4.05 -7.31
CA ILE A 29 -17.53 2.97 -8.05
C ILE A 29 -17.79 1.64 -7.34
N LYS A 30 -18.70 0.83 -7.91
CA LYS A 30 -19.11 -0.47 -7.34
C LYS A 30 -18.30 -1.67 -7.86
N LYS A 31 -17.52 -1.48 -8.93
CA LYS A 31 -16.68 -2.52 -9.55
C LYS A 31 -15.35 -1.94 -9.98
N TRP A 32 -14.27 -2.46 -9.43
CA TRP A 32 -12.90 -2.08 -9.81
C TRP A 32 -12.37 -3.04 -10.88
N LYS A 33 -11.85 -2.49 -11.99
CA LYS A 33 -11.33 -3.31 -13.10
C LYS A 33 -10.13 -4.12 -12.61
N TYR A 34 -10.08 -5.41 -12.95
CA TYR A 34 -9.01 -6.36 -12.60
C TYR A 34 -8.91 -6.74 -11.11
N ILE A 35 -9.89 -6.36 -10.29
CA ILE A 35 -9.89 -6.68 -8.87
C ILE A 35 -11.17 -7.43 -8.55
N GLU A 36 -11.01 -8.66 -8.09
CA GLU A 36 -12.08 -9.42 -7.49
C GLU A 36 -12.27 -8.94 -6.05
N HIS A 37 -13.47 -8.50 -5.73
CA HIS A 37 -13.82 -8.03 -4.39
C HIS A 37 -15.30 -8.32 -4.13
N LYS A 38 -15.70 -8.28 -2.87
CA LYS A 38 -17.11 -8.34 -2.52
C LYS A 38 -17.85 -7.09 -3.01
N PRO A 39 -18.98 -7.21 -3.73
CA PRO A 39 -19.75 -6.06 -4.18
C PRO A 39 -20.14 -5.16 -3.00
N GLY A 40 -19.89 -3.86 -3.13
CA GLY A 40 -20.21 -2.87 -2.10
C GLY A 40 -19.10 -2.64 -1.06
N GLU A 41 -18.03 -3.43 -1.06
CA GLU A 41 -16.85 -3.21 -0.22
C GLU A 41 -15.72 -2.56 -1.03
N TYR A 42 -15.08 -1.55 -0.44
CA TYR A 42 -13.95 -0.90 -1.08
C TYR A 42 -12.69 -1.78 -0.95
N PRO A 43 -12.10 -2.27 -2.07
CA PRO A 43 -11.08 -3.31 -2.02
C PRO A 43 -9.77 -2.88 -1.36
N PHE A 44 -9.55 -1.57 -1.18
CA PHE A 44 -8.32 -1.02 -0.62
C PHE A 44 -8.55 -0.31 0.71
N GLN A 45 -9.61 -0.67 1.44
CA GLN A 45 -9.96 -0.05 2.72
C GLN A 45 -8.82 -0.12 3.74
N SER A 46 -8.06 -1.21 3.76
CA SER A 46 -6.89 -1.37 4.65
C SER A 46 -5.84 -0.27 4.44
N SER A 47 -5.52 0.07 3.19
CA SER A 47 -4.60 1.17 2.87
C SER A 47 -5.17 2.52 3.31
N VAL A 48 -6.48 2.75 3.10
CA VAL A 48 -7.16 3.98 3.55
C VAL A 48 -7.04 4.14 5.07
N ASP A 49 -7.25 3.06 5.82
CA ASP A 49 -7.21 3.08 7.27
C ASP A 49 -5.79 3.36 7.79
N LEU A 50 -4.76 2.80 7.14
CA LEU A 50 -3.35 3.14 7.42
C LEU A 50 -3.07 4.62 7.17
N TRP A 51 -3.50 5.16 6.03
CA TRP A 51 -3.31 6.58 5.70
C TRP A 51 -3.96 7.52 6.73
N LYS A 52 -5.16 7.18 7.23
CA LYS A 52 -5.86 7.99 8.26
C LYS A 52 -5.10 8.09 9.57
N VAL A 53 -4.22 7.13 9.87
CA VAL A 53 -3.38 7.13 11.08
C VAL A 53 -1.93 7.51 10.78
N GLY A 54 -1.64 8.05 9.59
CA GLY A 54 -0.30 8.50 9.20
C GLY A 54 0.68 7.36 8.93
N LEU A 55 0.18 6.18 8.53
CA LEU A 55 0.98 5.01 8.21
C LEU A 55 0.96 4.72 6.70
N VAL A 56 2.10 4.32 6.16
CA VAL A 56 2.25 3.98 4.74
C VAL A 56 2.89 2.60 4.59
N PRO A 57 2.22 1.63 3.94
CA PRO A 57 2.83 0.33 3.66
C PRO A 57 3.77 0.40 2.44
N SER A 58 4.84 -0.40 2.45
CA SER A 58 5.70 -0.63 1.28
C SER A 58 6.08 -2.11 1.16
N TYR A 59 6.30 -2.58 -0.06
CA TYR A 59 6.78 -3.94 -0.34
C TYR A 59 7.84 -3.92 -1.44
N ASP A 60 8.99 -4.55 -1.19
CA ASP A 60 10.11 -4.61 -2.15
C ASP A 60 10.21 -5.94 -2.89
N GLY A 61 9.19 -6.81 -2.77
CA GLY A 61 9.22 -8.17 -3.32
C GLY A 61 9.67 -9.24 -2.32
N LYS A 62 10.14 -8.86 -1.13
CA LYS A 62 10.59 -9.80 -0.08
C LYS A 62 10.09 -9.41 1.31
N ILE A 63 10.14 -8.12 1.62
CA ILE A 63 9.86 -7.57 2.94
C ILE A 63 8.72 -6.55 2.83
N TRP A 64 7.70 -6.77 3.66
CA TRP A 64 6.67 -5.77 3.94
C TRP A 64 7.16 -4.84 5.04
N ARG A 65 6.91 -3.54 4.87
CA ARG A 65 7.24 -2.51 5.86
C ARG A 65 6.07 -1.60 6.10
N ILE A 66 5.91 -1.15 7.34
CA ILE A 66 5.03 -0.02 7.71
C ILE A 66 5.90 1.18 8.06
N HIS A 67 5.68 2.29 7.37
CA HIS A 67 6.36 3.56 7.59
C HIS A 67 5.45 4.53 8.34
N GLY A 68 6.04 5.40 9.17
CA GLY A 68 5.29 6.44 9.88
C GLY A 68 6.17 7.41 10.67
N GLY A 69 5.53 8.33 11.38
CA GLY A 69 6.19 9.40 12.14
C GLY A 69 6.74 10.53 11.26
N GLU A 70 7.24 11.58 11.90
CA GLU A 70 7.69 12.83 11.24
C GLU A 70 8.74 12.60 10.14
N LYS A 71 9.58 11.57 10.30
CA LYS A 71 10.67 11.24 9.37
C LYS A 71 10.33 10.09 8.41
N ALA A 72 9.07 9.62 8.40
CA ALA A 72 8.64 8.45 7.63
C ALA A 72 9.56 7.22 7.84
N GLY A 73 9.91 6.95 9.11
CA GLY A 73 10.77 5.83 9.46
C GLY A 73 10.02 4.50 9.40
N VAL A 74 10.75 3.40 9.27
CA VAL A 74 10.19 2.05 9.35
C VAL A 74 9.83 1.75 10.80
N LEU A 75 8.54 1.50 11.05
CA LEU A 75 7.99 1.16 12.37
C LEU A 75 7.84 -0.35 12.56
N TYR A 76 7.65 -1.10 11.46
CA TYR A 76 7.47 -2.54 11.48
C TYR A 76 7.94 -3.18 10.17
N GLU A 77 8.51 -4.37 10.24
CA GLU A 77 8.90 -5.19 9.09
C GLU A 77 8.44 -6.64 9.26
N ILE A 78 8.01 -7.26 8.16
CA ILE A 78 7.77 -8.69 8.11
C ILE A 78 8.29 -9.26 6.79
N ALA A 79 9.15 -10.26 6.89
CA ALA A 79 9.60 -11.05 5.74
C ALA A 79 8.62 -12.20 5.52
N LEU A 80 8.24 -12.43 4.26
CA LEU A 80 7.51 -13.65 3.93
C LEU A 80 8.49 -14.83 4.03
N ALA A 81 8.31 -15.66 5.06
CA ALA A 81 9.01 -16.93 5.14
C ALA A 81 8.47 -17.84 4.02
N TYR A 82 9.24 -17.99 2.95
CA TYR A 82 8.98 -19.03 1.96
C TYR A 82 9.39 -20.38 2.57
N GLY A 83 8.41 -21.17 3.02
CA GLY A 83 8.58 -22.59 3.34
C GLY A 83 8.15 -23.02 4.74
N ALA A 84 6.95 -23.60 4.82
CA ALA A 84 6.63 -24.72 5.70
C ALA A 84 5.77 -25.70 4.89
#